data_AF-A0A257YS65-F1
#
_entry.id   AF-A0A257YS65-F1
#
_cell.length_a   1.000
_cell.length_b   1.000
_cell.length_c   1.000
_cell.angle_alpha   90.00
_cell.angle_beta   90.00
_cell.angle_gamma   90.00
#
_symmetry.space_group_name_H-M   'P 1'
#
loop_
_entity.id
_entity.type
_entity.pdbx_description
1 polymer ?
#
loop_
_entity_poly.entity_id
_entity_poly.type
_entity_poly.pdbx_seq_one_letter_code
_entity_poly.pdbx_strand_id
1 'polypeptide(L)'
;MFGELLGLWAVATWQQMGAPDAIHLVELGPGRGTLMADALRAARLMPAFLEAAQVHLVETSPALRERQKAALPGITPHWHDRLEDVPPGPAIILANEFLDALPISQFVRGREGWHERRVGLGPDGGLVFGVDPRPAPLGAALARRLPEPHPEGAVLEHLESGIPALLAARLAAQGGAALIIDYGPARPGLGDTLQAVRAHVYSDPLAEPGEADLTAHVDFTALARAARAAGAAAYGPLRQGDFLVRLGIVQRAERLQQNTNASQRKAITAALTRLAGMGTTDMGALFKVLCLSDPALGTPPGFAPEEAFSEPDA
;
A
#
# COMPACT_ATOMS: atom_id res chain seq x y z
N MET A 1 -1.04 -17.96 -1.99
CA MET A 1 -1.07 -17.76 -0.53
C MET A 1 -1.41 -16.32 -0.18
N PHE A 2 -0.57 -15.34 -0.54
CA PHE A 2 -0.83 -13.93 -0.25
C PHE A 2 -2.23 -13.46 -0.70
N GLY A 3 -2.54 -13.56 -2.00
CA GLY A 3 -3.86 -13.15 -2.49
C GLY A 3 -5.03 -13.96 -1.94
N GLU A 4 -4.82 -15.24 -1.61
CA GLU A 4 -5.86 -16.07 -0.98
C GLU A 4 -6.21 -15.53 0.41
N LEU A 5 -5.21 -15.13 1.21
CA LEU A 5 -5.45 -14.55 2.53
C LEU A 5 -6.12 -13.18 2.46
N LEU A 6 -5.75 -12.34 1.48
CA LEU A 6 -6.41 -11.05 1.29
C LEU A 6 -7.85 -11.21 0.81
N GLY A 7 -8.14 -12.23 0.00
CA GLY A 7 -9.51 -12.59 -0.36
C GLY A 7 -10.33 -13.05 0.85
N LEU A 8 -9.75 -13.86 1.74
CA LEU A 8 -10.41 -14.27 2.98
C LEU A 8 -10.57 -13.11 3.96
N TRP A 9 -9.62 -12.17 4.01
CA TRP A 9 -9.75 -10.92 4.76
C TRP A 9 -10.92 -10.07 4.24
N ALA A 10 -11.07 -9.95 2.91
CA ALA A 10 -12.19 -9.26 2.30
C ALA A 10 -13.53 -9.93 2.65
N VAL A 11 -13.61 -11.26 2.60
CA VAL A 11 -14.80 -12.02 3.02
C VAL A 11 -15.13 -11.75 4.49
N ALA A 12 -14.14 -11.83 5.40
CA ALA A 12 -14.34 -11.59 6.81
C ALA A 12 -14.78 -10.14 7.10
N THR A 13 -14.21 -9.19 6.38
CA THR A 13 -14.59 -7.77 6.46
C THR A 13 -16.03 -7.56 5.99
N TRP A 14 -16.42 -8.15 4.86
CA TRP A 14 -17.81 -8.09 4.37
C TRP A 14 -18.80 -8.69 5.38
N GLN A 15 -18.46 -9.80 6.04
CA GLN A 15 -19.29 -10.36 7.11
C GLN A 15 -19.41 -9.40 8.30
N GLN A 16 -18.30 -8.76 8.70
CA GLN A 16 -18.28 -7.76 9.77
C GLN A 16 -19.11 -6.52 9.43
N MET A 17 -19.21 -6.16 8.15
CA MET A 17 -20.11 -5.11 7.63
C MET A 17 -21.59 -5.52 7.65
N GLY A 18 -21.93 -6.70 8.15
CA GLY A 18 -23.31 -7.21 8.15
C GLY A 18 -23.70 -7.93 6.86
N ALA A 19 -22.73 -8.34 6.04
CA ALA A 19 -22.93 -9.08 4.79
C ALA A 19 -23.91 -8.38 3.81
N PRO A 20 -23.64 -7.12 3.40
CA PRO A 20 -24.51 -6.40 2.48
C PRO A 20 -24.65 -7.12 1.13
N ASP A 21 -25.85 -7.07 0.55
CA ASP A 21 -26.18 -7.70 -0.75
C ASP A 21 -25.43 -7.11 -1.94
N ALA A 22 -24.83 -5.92 -1.78
CA ALA A 22 -24.01 -5.26 -2.78
C ALA A 22 -22.79 -4.60 -2.13
N ILE A 23 -21.60 -4.90 -2.64
CA ILE A 23 -20.33 -4.34 -2.18
C ILE A 23 -19.38 -4.10 -3.36
N HIS A 24 -18.64 -3.00 -3.32
CA HIS A 24 -17.57 -2.73 -4.28
C HIS A 24 -16.27 -3.38 -3.80
N LEU A 25 -15.76 -4.39 -4.50
CA LEU A 25 -14.42 -4.95 -4.26
C LEU A 25 -13.43 -4.25 -5.21
N VAL A 26 -12.63 -3.33 -4.67
CA VAL A 26 -11.77 -2.44 -5.44
C VAL A 26 -10.30 -2.83 -5.28
N GLU A 27 -9.53 -2.86 -6.37
CA GLU A 27 -8.06 -2.95 -6.32
C GLU A 27 -7.43 -1.73 -6.99
N LEU A 28 -6.52 -1.06 -6.27
CA LEU A 28 -5.72 0.06 -6.78
C LEU A 28 -4.40 -0.46 -7.35
N GLY A 29 -4.12 -0.13 -8.61
CA GLY A 29 -2.91 -0.61 -9.29
C GLY A 29 -2.78 -2.14 -9.35
N PRO A 30 -3.75 -2.87 -9.93
CA PRO A 30 -3.76 -4.33 -9.88
C PRO A 30 -2.63 -5.03 -10.64
N GLY A 31 -1.81 -4.28 -11.38
CA GLY A 31 -0.67 -4.79 -12.14
C GLY A 31 -1.11 -5.90 -13.11
N ARG A 32 -0.74 -7.15 -12.81
CA ARG A 32 -1.10 -8.31 -13.64
C ARG A 32 -2.47 -8.92 -13.30
N GLY A 33 -3.19 -8.40 -12.31
CA GLY A 33 -4.47 -8.95 -11.81
C GLY A 33 -4.33 -10.22 -10.98
N THR A 34 -3.10 -10.61 -10.61
CA THR A 34 -2.83 -11.86 -9.89
C THR A 34 -3.41 -11.85 -8.48
N LEU A 35 -3.36 -10.71 -7.79
CA LEU A 35 -3.94 -10.55 -6.46
C LEU A 35 -5.46 -10.76 -6.51
N MET A 36 -6.20 -9.99 -7.31
CA MET A 36 -7.65 -10.18 -7.49
C MET A 36 -8.00 -11.63 -7.87
N ALA A 37 -7.26 -12.25 -8.80
CA ALA A 37 -7.52 -13.60 -9.24
C ALA A 37 -7.42 -14.62 -8.10
N ASP A 38 -6.37 -14.53 -7.28
CA ASP A 38 -6.18 -15.38 -6.11
C ASP A 38 -7.21 -15.10 -5.00
N ALA A 39 -7.56 -13.84 -4.79
CA ALA A 39 -8.56 -13.40 -3.81
C ALA A 39 -9.94 -13.97 -4.14
N LEU A 40 -10.42 -13.78 -5.37
CA LEU A 40 -11.70 -14.30 -5.85
C LEU A 40 -11.72 -15.84 -5.85
N ARG A 41 -10.60 -16.48 -6.18
CA ARG A 41 -10.47 -17.95 -6.12
C ARG A 41 -10.65 -18.47 -4.70
N ALA A 42 -10.06 -17.82 -3.70
CA ALA A 42 -10.25 -18.19 -2.29
C ALA A 42 -11.67 -17.86 -1.79
N ALA A 43 -12.24 -16.75 -2.25
CA ALA A 43 -13.59 -16.31 -1.89
C ALA A 43 -14.71 -17.23 -2.42
N ARG A 44 -14.43 -18.19 -3.32
CA ARG A 44 -15.37 -19.25 -3.73
C ARG A 44 -15.90 -20.11 -2.57
N LEU A 45 -15.22 -20.10 -1.43
CA LEU A 45 -15.72 -20.73 -0.20
C LEU A 45 -16.93 -20.00 0.41
N MET A 46 -17.23 -18.78 -0.05
CA MET A 46 -18.36 -17.95 0.36
C MET A 46 -19.13 -17.44 -0.87
N PRO A 47 -20.02 -18.25 -1.46
CA PRO A 47 -20.77 -17.87 -2.66
C PRO A 47 -21.56 -16.56 -2.52
N ALA A 48 -22.16 -16.30 -1.35
CA ALA A 48 -22.91 -15.07 -1.08
C ALA A 48 -22.06 -13.80 -1.21
N PHE A 49 -20.77 -13.86 -0.84
CA PHE A 49 -19.85 -12.75 -1.05
C PHE A 49 -19.58 -12.50 -2.53
N LEU A 50 -19.39 -13.58 -3.32
CA LEU A 50 -19.15 -13.46 -4.76
C LEU A 50 -20.36 -12.92 -5.51
N GLU A 51 -21.58 -13.23 -5.06
CA GLU A 51 -22.81 -12.69 -5.61
C GLU A 51 -22.97 -11.19 -5.29
N ALA A 52 -22.56 -10.76 -4.09
CA ALA A 52 -22.62 -9.37 -3.66
C ALA A 52 -21.49 -8.49 -4.26
N ALA A 53 -20.32 -9.07 -4.53
CA ALA A 53 -19.11 -8.33 -4.88
C ALA A 53 -19.07 -7.90 -6.36
N GLN A 54 -19.03 -6.58 -6.59
CA GLN A 54 -18.74 -5.98 -7.88
C GLN A 54 -17.25 -5.62 -7.94
N VAL A 55 -16.53 -6.19 -8.91
CA VAL A 55 -15.07 -6.02 -9.00
C VAL A 55 -14.73 -4.74 -9.78
N HIS A 56 -13.98 -3.85 -9.13
CA HIS A 56 -13.50 -2.60 -9.70
C HIS A 56 -11.98 -2.52 -9.67
N LEU A 57 -11.37 -2.19 -10.81
CA LEU A 57 -9.92 -2.15 -10.99
C LEU A 57 -9.50 -0.73 -11.40
N VAL A 58 -8.74 -0.03 -10.55
CA VAL A 58 -8.23 1.32 -10.85
C VAL A 58 -6.84 1.17 -11.50
N GLU A 59 -6.80 1.31 -12.81
CA GLU A 59 -5.63 1.03 -13.66
C GLU A 59 -5.67 1.93 -14.88
N THR A 60 -4.63 2.71 -15.17
CA THR A 60 -4.60 3.62 -16.33
C THR A 60 -4.00 2.97 -17.58
N SER A 61 -3.19 1.91 -17.43
CA SER A 61 -2.47 1.27 -18.54
C SER A 61 -3.36 0.32 -19.35
N PRO A 62 -3.62 0.60 -20.64
CA PRO A 62 -4.44 -0.28 -21.49
C PRO A 62 -3.84 -1.70 -21.62
N ALA A 63 -2.51 -1.80 -21.67
CA ALA A 63 -1.82 -3.08 -21.76
C ALA A 63 -2.00 -3.93 -20.49
N LEU A 64 -2.04 -3.31 -19.31
CA LEU A 64 -2.30 -4.01 -18.05
C LEU A 64 -3.78 -4.40 -17.93
N ARG A 65 -4.72 -3.56 -18.37
CA ARG A 65 -6.15 -3.90 -18.41
C ARG A 65 -6.43 -5.18 -19.21
N GLU A 66 -5.80 -5.34 -20.38
CA GLU A 66 -5.93 -6.57 -21.18
C GLU A 66 -5.35 -7.80 -20.47
N ARG A 67 -4.20 -7.65 -19.78
CA ARG A 67 -3.62 -8.75 -18.98
C ARG A 67 -4.51 -9.13 -17.80
N GLN A 68 -5.10 -8.16 -17.12
CA GLN A 68 -6.02 -8.36 -16.00
C GLN A 68 -7.30 -9.08 -16.46
N LYS A 69 -7.86 -8.68 -17.62
CA LYS A 69 -9.01 -9.36 -18.23
C LYS A 69 -8.73 -10.84 -18.48
N ALA A 70 -7.54 -11.17 -19.00
CA ALA A 70 -7.12 -12.55 -19.20
C ALA A 70 -6.90 -13.31 -17.88
N ALA A 71 -6.45 -12.63 -16.81
CA ALA A 71 -6.22 -13.22 -15.49
C ALA A 71 -7.52 -13.52 -14.70
N LEU A 72 -8.65 -12.92 -15.09
CA LEU A 72 -9.93 -12.99 -14.37
C LEU A 72 -11.04 -13.69 -15.19
N PRO A 73 -10.86 -14.96 -15.60
CA PRO A 73 -11.84 -15.64 -16.44
C PRO A 73 -13.17 -15.85 -15.69
N GLY A 74 -14.27 -15.48 -16.34
CA GLY A 74 -15.62 -15.62 -15.80
C GLY A 74 -16.04 -14.53 -14.80
N ILE A 75 -15.18 -13.54 -14.56
CA ILE A 75 -15.49 -12.33 -13.81
C ILE A 75 -15.57 -11.19 -14.81
N THR A 76 -16.55 -10.30 -14.65
CA THR A 76 -16.66 -9.09 -15.47
C THR A 76 -16.25 -7.89 -14.61
N PRO A 77 -14.94 -7.57 -14.51
CA PRO A 77 -14.49 -6.42 -13.76
C PRO A 77 -14.80 -5.11 -14.50
N HIS A 78 -14.91 -4.02 -13.74
CA HIS A 78 -15.04 -2.66 -14.25
C HIS A 78 -13.71 -1.93 -14.07
N TRP A 79 -13.17 -1.36 -15.14
CA TRP A 79 -11.94 -0.58 -15.08
C TRP A 79 -12.21 0.91 -14.97
N HIS A 80 -11.38 1.58 -14.18
CA HIS A 80 -11.45 3.00 -13.90
C HIS A 80 -10.08 3.65 -14.07
N ASP A 81 -10.03 4.90 -14.51
CA ASP A 81 -8.78 5.68 -14.56
C ASP A 81 -8.42 6.20 -13.15
N ARG A 82 -9.44 6.53 -12.35
CA ARG A 82 -9.27 7.12 -11.02
C ARG A 82 -10.15 6.42 -9.98
N LEU A 83 -9.79 6.55 -8.71
CA LEU A 83 -10.60 6.03 -7.59
C LEU A 83 -11.97 6.71 -7.54
N GLU A 84 -12.03 7.98 -7.89
CA GLU A 84 -13.25 8.80 -7.87
C GLU A 84 -14.29 8.35 -8.92
N ASP A 85 -13.86 7.61 -9.95
CA ASP A 85 -14.76 7.05 -10.97
C ASP A 85 -15.46 5.77 -10.48
N VAL A 86 -15.00 5.18 -9.38
CA VAL A 86 -15.65 4.01 -8.76
C VAL A 86 -17.02 4.44 -8.20
N PRO A 87 -18.12 3.76 -8.57
CA PRO A 87 -19.47 4.11 -8.13
C PRO A 87 -19.57 4.24 -6.60
N PRO A 88 -20.43 5.12 -6.07
CA PRO A 88 -20.60 5.26 -4.62
C PRO A 88 -21.18 3.98 -4.00
N GLY A 89 -20.95 3.79 -2.70
CA GLY A 89 -21.43 2.66 -1.93
C GLY A 89 -20.32 2.02 -1.09
N PRO A 90 -20.70 1.07 -0.22
CA PRO A 90 -19.77 0.39 0.66
C PRO A 90 -18.70 -0.34 -0.15
N ALA A 91 -17.44 -0.25 0.30
CA ALA A 91 -16.31 -0.77 -0.46
C ALA A 91 -15.30 -1.52 0.40
N ILE A 92 -14.74 -2.58 -0.17
CA ILE A 92 -13.54 -3.25 0.32
C ILE A 92 -12.44 -2.96 -0.69
N ILE A 93 -11.41 -2.22 -0.27
CA ILE A 93 -10.38 -1.69 -1.15
C ILE A 93 -9.05 -2.36 -0.81
N LEU A 94 -8.35 -2.88 -1.82
CA LEU A 94 -7.01 -3.44 -1.69
C LEU A 94 -6.02 -2.53 -2.44
N ALA A 95 -4.95 -2.12 -1.77
CA ALA A 95 -3.87 -1.35 -2.35
C ALA A 95 -2.54 -2.02 -1.95
N ASN A 96 -1.98 -2.83 -2.85
CA ASN A 96 -0.71 -3.53 -2.64
C ASN A 96 0.35 -2.97 -3.58
N GLU A 97 1.44 -2.41 -3.05
CA GLU A 97 2.52 -1.81 -3.86
C GLU A 97 1.94 -0.78 -4.85
N PHE A 98 1.10 0.11 -4.31
CA PHE A 98 0.43 1.15 -5.09
C PHE A 98 0.91 2.53 -4.69
N LEU A 99 1.17 2.75 -3.40
CA LEU A 99 1.50 4.08 -2.89
C LEU A 99 2.98 4.41 -3.10
N ASP A 100 3.85 3.40 -3.14
CA ASP A 100 5.27 3.58 -3.45
C ASP A 100 5.56 4.09 -4.87
N ALA A 101 4.69 3.76 -5.81
CA ALA A 101 4.77 4.21 -7.20
C ALA A 101 4.20 5.62 -7.40
N LEU A 102 3.63 6.25 -6.36
CA LEU A 102 3.06 7.58 -6.47
C LEU A 102 4.13 8.67 -6.33
N PRO A 103 3.93 9.85 -6.96
CA PRO A 103 4.88 10.95 -6.88
C PRO A 103 5.12 11.41 -5.44
N ILE A 104 6.39 11.66 -5.12
CA ILE A 104 6.82 12.26 -3.87
C ILE A 104 7.52 13.60 -4.12
N SER A 105 7.41 14.49 -3.14
CA SER A 105 8.27 15.66 -2.99
C SER A 105 9.33 15.39 -1.93
N GLN A 106 10.54 15.87 -2.17
CA GLN A 106 11.63 15.78 -1.20
C GLN A 106 12.01 17.18 -0.71
N PHE A 107 12.27 17.32 0.59
CA PHE A 107 12.75 18.55 1.22
C PHE A 107 14.10 18.28 1.88
N VAL A 108 15.07 19.14 1.66
CA VAL A 108 16.42 19.06 2.23
C VAL A 108 16.59 20.12 3.31
N ARG A 109 17.09 19.73 4.47
CA ARG A 109 17.42 20.63 5.58
C ARG A 109 18.68 21.43 5.24
N GLY A 110 18.53 22.72 4.99
CA GLY A 110 19.63 23.69 4.90
C GLY A 110 19.85 24.45 6.21
N ARG A 111 20.80 25.39 6.21
CA ARG A 111 21.11 26.27 7.36
C ARG A 111 19.93 27.14 7.78
N GLU A 112 19.23 27.72 6.81
CA GLU A 112 18.17 28.72 7.04
C GLU A 112 16.77 28.10 7.12
N GLY A 113 16.61 26.83 6.76
CA GLY A 113 15.27 26.25 6.65
C GLY A 113 15.26 24.87 5.99
N TRP A 114 14.06 24.41 5.70
CA TRP A 114 13.84 23.32 4.75
C TRP A 114 13.68 23.92 3.37
N HIS A 115 14.23 23.26 2.36
CA HIS A 115 14.17 23.68 0.97
C HIS A 115 13.74 22.51 0.11
N GLU A 116 13.03 22.76 -0.98
CA GLU A 116 12.54 21.68 -1.83
C GLU A 116 13.65 21.18 -2.76
N ARG A 117 13.84 19.86 -2.83
CA ARG A 117 14.73 19.23 -3.81
C ARG A 117 14.06 19.30 -5.18
N ARG A 118 14.81 19.72 -6.19
CA ARG A 118 14.34 19.86 -7.57
C ARG A 118 15.27 19.12 -8.52
N VAL A 119 14.78 18.79 -9.70
CA VAL A 119 15.60 18.31 -10.80
C VAL A 119 15.92 19.49 -11.71
N GLY A 120 17.21 19.69 -12.00
CA GLY A 120 17.71 20.73 -12.89
C GLY A 120 18.73 20.19 -13.89
N LEU A 121 19.37 21.09 -14.64
CA LEU A 121 20.44 20.75 -15.58
C LEU A 121 21.81 21.03 -14.95
N GLY A 122 22.70 20.05 -15.02
CA GLY A 122 24.11 20.18 -14.67
C GLY A 122 24.92 20.92 -15.74
N PRO A 123 26.21 21.20 -15.48
CA PRO A 123 27.08 21.90 -16.43
C PRO A 123 27.26 21.20 -17.78
N ASP A 124 27.08 19.88 -17.81
CA ASP A 124 27.15 19.01 -19.00
C ASP A 124 25.78 18.80 -19.68
N GLY A 125 24.72 19.42 -19.15
CA GLY A 125 23.35 19.24 -19.61
C GLY A 125 22.65 17.98 -19.08
N GLY A 126 23.30 17.18 -18.23
CA GLY A 126 22.68 16.05 -17.55
C GLY A 126 21.68 16.47 -16.48
N LEU A 127 20.73 15.60 -16.14
CA LEU A 127 19.81 15.85 -15.02
C LEU A 127 20.55 15.70 -13.69
N VAL A 128 20.37 16.66 -12.79
CA VAL A 128 20.96 16.64 -11.45
C VAL A 128 19.93 17.05 -10.41
N PHE A 129 20.09 16.53 -9.20
CA PHE A 129 19.36 17.05 -8.06
C PHE A 129 19.96 18.37 -7.60
N GLY A 130 19.12 19.39 -7.49
CA GLY A 130 19.40 20.68 -6.87
C GLY A 130 18.41 20.97 -5.75
N VAL A 131 18.57 22.13 -5.13
CA VAL A 131 17.69 22.61 -4.05
C VAL A 131 17.18 23.99 -4.44
N ASP A 132 15.87 24.22 -4.28
CA ASP A 132 15.29 25.54 -4.47
C ASP A 132 15.87 26.51 -3.43
N PRO A 133 16.45 27.65 -3.82
CA PRO A 133 17.04 28.59 -2.87
C PRO A 133 16.00 29.20 -1.92
N ARG A 134 14.71 29.13 -2.24
CA ARG A 134 13.64 29.63 -1.38
C ARG A 134 13.32 28.61 -0.28
N PRO A 135 13.11 29.05 0.97
CA PRO A 135 12.58 28.17 2.01
C PRO A 135 11.24 27.57 1.59
N ALA A 136 11.01 26.31 1.97
CA ALA A 136 9.80 25.55 1.72
C ALA A 136 8.95 25.45 2.99
N PRO A 137 7.86 26.25 3.12
CA PRO A 137 7.02 26.24 4.31
C PRO A 137 6.37 24.88 4.58
N LEU A 138 6.03 24.13 3.53
CA LEU A 138 5.47 22.78 3.66
C LEU A 138 6.47 21.82 4.32
N GLY A 139 7.72 21.79 3.85
CA GLY A 139 8.79 20.99 4.47
C GLY A 139 8.98 21.33 5.95
N ALA A 140 8.96 22.61 6.30
CA ALA A 140 9.05 23.05 7.69
C ALA A 140 7.83 22.62 8.54
N ALA A 141 6.62 22.65 7.98
CA ALA A 141 5.41 22.21 8.67
C ALA A 141 5.37 20.69 8.89
N LEU A 142 5.86 19.91 7.92
CA LEU A 142 5.97 18.46 8.03
C LEU A 142 7.03 18.06 9.06
N ALA A 143 8.20 18.71 9.03
CA ALA A 143 9.30 18.41 9.95
C ALA A 143 8.95 18.63 11.42
N ARG A 144 8.03 19.54 11.77
CA ARG A 144 7.55 19.73 13.16
C ARG A 144 6.89 18.49 13.76
N ARG A 145 6.52 17.51 12.92
CA ARG A 145 5.91 16.24 13.34
C ARG A 145 6.93 15.11 13.46
N LEU A 146 8.21 15.39 13.21
CA LEU A 146 9.30 14.44 13.29
C LEU A 146 10.15 14.72 14.55
N PRO A 147 10.82 13.69 15.10
CA PRO A 147 11.75 13.88 16.21
C PRO A 147 12.94 14.75 15.82
N GLU A 148 13.24 15.75 16.67
CA GLU A 148 14.49 16.52 16.61
C GLU A 148 15.69 15.69 17.13
N PRO A 149 16.94 15.99 16.74
CA PRO A 149 17.35 17.09 15.86
C PRO A 149 17.21 16.77 14.35
N HIS A 150 16.94 17.80 13.55
CA HIS A 150 17.03 17.77 12.08
C HIS A 150 18.41 18.30 11.58
N PRO A 151 19.41 17.43 11.29
CA PRO A 151 20.73 17.87 10.85
C PRO A 151 20.71 18.47 9.44
N GLU A 152 21.67 19.36 9.14
CA GLU A 152 21.89 19.88 7.77
C GLU A 152 22.15 18.70 6.81
N GLY A 153 21.50 18.72 5.65
CA GLY A 153 21.50 17.63 4.67
C GLY A 153 20.44 16.55 4.91
N ALA A 154 19.69 16.58 6.01
CA ALA A 154 18.57 15.66 6.21
C ALA A 154 17.53 15.79 5.08
N VAL A 155 16.97 14.65 4.65
CA VAL A 155 15.93 14.59 3.62
C VAL A 155 14.61 14.18 4.27
N LEU A 156 13.55 14.92 3.95
CA LEU A 156 12.18 14.62 4.32
C LEU A 156 11.39 14.35 3.04
N GLU A 157 10.65 13.25 3.00
CA GLU A 157 9.84 12.87 1.84
C GLU A 157 8.35 13.06 2.15
N HIS A 158 7.59 13.46 1.15
CA HIS A 158 6.16 13.70 1.25
C HIS A 158 5.44 13.13 0.03
N LEU A 159 4.48 12.23 0.26
CA LEU A 159 3.60 11.72 -0.78
C LEU A 159 2.71 12.85 -1.33
N GLU A 160 2.82 13.13 -2.64
CA GLU A 160 2.01 14.13 -3.34
C GLU A 160 0.71 13.52 -3.87
N SER A 161 -0.09 12.94 -2.98
CA SER A 161 -1.33 12.27 -3.36
C SER A 161 -2.49 12.58 -2.41
N GLY A 162 -3.64 12.87 -3.01
CA GLY A 162 -4.92 12.98 -2.29
C GLY A 162 -5.58 11.64 -1.99
N ILE A 163 -5.06 10.52 -2.54
CA ILE A 163 -5.67 9.19 -2.40
C ILE A 163 -5.95 8.80 -0.94
N PRO A 164 -5.05 9.00 0.04
CA PRO A 164 -5.32 8.62 1.43
C PRO A 164 -6.53 9.35 2.03
N ALA A 165 -6.64 10.65 1.76
CA ALA A 165 -7.78 11.45 2.20
C ALA A 165 -9.08 11.08 1.47
N LEU A 166 -9.00 10.78 0.17
CA LEU A 166 -10.14 10.31 -0.62
C LEU A 166 -10.65 8.94 -0.13
N LEU A 167 -9.76 7.99 0.12
CA LEU A 167 -10.09 6.69 0.71
C LEU A 167 -10.80 6.89 2.04
N ALA A 168 -10.21 7.68 2.94
CA ALA A 168 -10.78 7.91 4.26
C ALA A 168 -12.16 8.58 4.22
N ALA A 169 -12.30 9.65 3.42
CA ALA A 169 -13.58 10.33 3.26
C ALA A 169 -14.65 9.40 2.68
N ARG A 170 -14.29 8.57 1.70
CA ARG A 170 -15.19 7.57 1.12
C ARG A 170 -15.63 6.54 2.16
N LEU A 171 -14.68 5.96 2.89
CA LEU A 171 -14.96 4.91 3.89
C LEU A 171 -15.81 5.44 5.05
N ALA A 172 -15.51 6.65 5.54
CA ALA A 172 -16.29 7.28 6.61
C ALA A 172 -17.71 7.66 6.18
N ALA A 173 -17.92 8.01 4.91
CA ALA A 173 -19.23 8.43 4.40
C ALA A 173 -20.10 7.27 3.86
N GLN A 174 -19.47 6.22 3.34
CA GLN A 174 -20.14 5.19 2.54
C GLN A 174 -19.96 3.78 3.10
N GLY A 175 -19.15 3.61 4.15
CA GLY A 175 -18.89 2.32 4.78
C GLY A 175 -17.78 1.52 4.10
N GLY A 176 -17.21 0.59 4.88
CA GLY A 176 -16.25 -0.41 4.40
C GLY A 176 -14.84 -0.26 4.97
N ALA A 177 -13.86 -0.84 4.27
CA ALA A 177 -12.45 -0.80 4.67
C ALA A 177 -11.49 -0.79 3.47
N ALA A 178 -10.31 -0.22 3.67
CA ALA A 178 -9.18 -0.28 2.75
C ALA A 178 -7.97 -0.92 3.44
N LEU A 179 -7.37 -1.93 2.80
CA LEU A 179 -6.13 -2.55 3.23
C LEU A 179 -4.98 -2.09 2.34
N ILE A 180 -4.03 -1.38 2.95
CA ILE A 180 -2.87 -0.80 2.28
C ILE A 180 -1.64 -1.61 2.71
N ILE A 181 -0.95 -2.19 1.73
CA ILE A 181 0.25 -3.01 1.93
C ILE A 181 1.36 -2.45 1.06
N ASP A 182 2.40 -1.94 1.70
CA ASP A 182 3.49 -1.29 0.98
C ASP A 182 4.78 -1.31 1.81
N TYR A 183 5.90 -0.99 1.17
CA TYR A 183 7.19 -0.92 1.84
C TYR A 183 7.39 0.47 2.47
N GLY A 184 7.89 0.48 3.70
CA GLY A 184 8.09 1.73 4.42
C GLY A 184 8.40 1.54 5.90
N PRO A 185 8.85 2.61 6.56
CA PRO A 185 9.15 2.55 7.98
C PRO A 185 7.84 2.52 8.79
N ALA A 186 7.85 1.82 9.92
CA ALA A 186 6.72 1.82 10.86
C ALA A 186 6.59 3.14 11.64
N ARG A 187 7.66 3.94 11.67
CA ARG A 187 7.72 5.25 12.31
C ARG A 187 8.14 6.29 11.28
N PRO A 188 7.60 7.51 11.36
CA PRO A 188 8.00 8.56 10.44
C PRO A 188 9.46 8.93 10.72
N GLY A 189 10.19 9.35 9.69
CA GLY A 189 11.61 9.63 9.82
C GLY A 189 12.17 10.38 8.62
N LEU A 190 13.41 10.80 8.77
CA LEU A 190 14.20 11.42 7.71
C LEU A 190 14.95 10.35 6.92
N GLY A 191 15.05 10.52 5.61
CA GLY A 191 15.76 9.61 4.72
C GLY A 191 15.51 9.94 3.25
N ASP A 192 16.50 9.68 2.40
CA ASP A 192 16.34 9.65 0.95
C ASP A 192 16.02 8.21 0.56
N THR A 193 14.77 7.94 0.19
CA THR A 193 14.29 6.59 -0.12
C THR A 193 13.85 6.43 -1.56
N LEU A 194 13.84 7.52 -2.34
CA LEU A 194 13.67 7.47 -3.78
C LEU A 194 14.75 6.59 -4.41
N GLN A 195 14.30 5.50 -5.02
CA GLN A 195 15.16 4.53 -5.67
C GLN A 195 14.70 4.29 -7.09
N ALA A 196 15.67 4.02 -7.96
CA ALA A 196 15.41 3.47 -9.28
C ALA A 196 15.91 2.04 -9.35
N VAL A 197 15.10 1.16 -9.94
CA VAL A 197 15.45 -0.24 -10.16
C VAL A 197 15.30 -0.56 -11.64
N ARG A 198 16.39 -1.02 -12.25
CA ARG A 198 16.43 -1.48 -13.63
C ARG A 198 17.00 -2.89 -13.68
N ALA A 199 16.27 -3.81 -14.32
CA ALA A 199 16.68 -5.20 -14.46
C ALA A 199 17.11 -5.88 -13.13
N HIS A 200 16.42 -5.56 -12.02
CA HIS A 200 16.70 -6.02 -10.65
C HIS A 200 18.01 -5.49 -10.02
N VAL A 201 18.52 -4.36 -10.53
CA VAL A 201 19.71 -3.68 -10.00
C VAL A 201 19.35 -2.22 -9.72
N TYR A 202 19.85 -1.69 -8.59
CA TYR A 202 19.71 -0.27 -8.29
C TYR A 202 20.42 0.59 -9.33
N SER A 203 19.75 1.64 -9.76
CA SER A 203 20.29 2.65 -10.67
C SER A 203 20.11 4.05 -10.08
N ASP A 204 20.83 5.02 -10.65
CA ASP A 204 20.58 6.43 -10.37
C ASP A 204 19.19 6.83 -10.93
N PRO A 205 18.29 7.42 -10.11
CA PRO A 205 16.98 7.90 -10.56
C PRO A 205 16.99 8.87 -11.74
N LEU A 206 18.09 9.59 -11.96
CA LEU A 206 18.20 10.60 -13.02
C LEU A 206 18.96 10.12 -14.26
N ALA A 207 19.53 8.90 -14.25
CA ALA A 207 20.38 8.44 -15.35
C ALA A 207 19.61 8.15 -16.64
N GLU A 208 18.50 7.43 -16.56
CA GLU A 208 17.70 7.02 -17.73
C GLU A 208 16.19 7.16 -17.43
N PRO A 209 15.65 8.39 -17.37
CA PRO A 209 14.23 8.61 -17.05
C PRO A 209 13.31 7.87 -18.01
N GLY A 210 12.38 7.09 -17.46
CA GLY A 210 11.43 6.26 -18.22
C GLY A 210 11.88 4.82 -18.48
N GLU A 211 13.16 4.49 -18.22
CA GLU A 211 13.73 3.16 -18.46
C GLU A 211 13.96 2.34 -17.17
N ALA A 212 13.84 2.99 -16.01
CA ALA A 212 13.94 2.38 -14.69
C ALA A 212 12.65 2.61 -13.91
N ASP A 213 12.28 1.64 -13.07
CA ASP A 213 11.14 1.74 -12.18
C ASP A 213 11.50 2.60 -10.96
N LEU A 214 10.63 3.54 -10.59
CA LEU A 214 10.85 4.45 -9.47
C LEU A 214 9.96 4.07 -8.31
N THR A 215 10.54 4.02 -7.11
CA THR A 215 9.83 3.64 -5.88
C THR A 215 10.33 4.51 -4.73
N ALA A 216 9.44 4.84 -3.79
CA ALA A 216 9.77 5.52 -2.55
C ALA A 216 9.03 4.93 -1.34
N HIS A 217 9.65 4.98 -0.16
CA HIS A 217 9.06 4.44 1.06
C HIS A 217 7.75 5.16 1.40
N VAL A 218 6.77 4.39 1.86
CA VAL A 218 5.48 4.91 2.29
C VAL A 218 5.52 5.33 3.77
N ASP A 219 5.17 6.59 4.07
CA ASP A 219 4.96 7.07 5.44
C ASP A 219 3.56 6.69 5.93
N PHE A 220 3.43 5.50 6.49
CA PHE A 220 2.19 5.00 7.07
C PHE A 220 1.62 5.85 8.22
N THR A 221 2.48 6.60 8.93
CA THR A 221 2.01 7.49 10.01
C THR A 221 1.33 8.71 9.42
N ALA A 222 1.89 9.30 8.36
CA ALA A 222 1.25 10.38 7.62
C ALA A 222 -0.09 9.93 7.01
N LEU A 223 -0.14 8.72 6.44
CA LEU A 223 -1.37 8.13 5.90
C LEU A 223 -2.46 7.98 6.97
N ALA A 224 -2.14 7.35 8.10
CA ALA A 224 -3.08 7.13 9.19
C ALA A 224 -3.60 8.46 9.77
N ARG A 225 -2.72 9.46 9.93
CA ARG A 225 -3.10 10.80 10.40
C ARG A 225 -4.04 11.50 9.42
N ALA A 226 -3.72 11.49 8.13
CA ALA A 226 -4.57 12.08 7.10
C ALA A 226 -5.95 11.41 7.06
N ALA A 227 -5.98 10.08 7.18
CA ALA A 227 -7.22 9.33 7.19
C ALA A 227 -8.11 9.65 8.40
N ARG A 228 -7.52 9.72 9.60
CA ARG A 228 -8.25 10.13 10.81
C ARG A 228 -8.76 11.56 10.75
N ALA A 229 -7.98 12.47 10.19
CA ALA A 229 -8.42 13.86 9.99
C ALA A 229 -9.62 13.96 9.03
N ALA A 230 -9.77 13.00 8.10
CA ALA A 230 -10.89 12.89 7.18
C ALA A 230 -12.08 12.06 7.72
N GLY A 231 -12.00 11.57 8.96
CA GLY A 231 -13.11 10.89 9.66
C GLY A 231 -13.09 9.36 9.63
N ALA A 232 -12.09 8.73 9.02
CA ALA A 232 -11.95 7.26 9.06
C ALA A 232 -11.24 6.79 10.34
N ALA A 233 -11.47 5.53 10.72
CA ALA A 233 -10.60 4.83 11.64
C ALA A 233 -9.34 4.33 10.91
N ALA A 234 -8.23 4.18 11.64
CA ALA A 234 -6.98 3.65 11.11
C ALA A 234 -6.41 2.63 12.12
N TYR A 235 -5.95 1.49 11.60
CA TYR A 235 -5.34 0.40 12.39
C TYR A 235 -3.99 0.01 11.80
N GLY A 236 -2.97 -0.08 12.65
CA GLY A 236 -1.57 -0.29 12.27
C GLY A 236 -0.75 1.01 12.22
N PRO A 237 0.39 1.03 11.49
CA PRO A 237 0.89 -0.04 10.63
C PRO A 237 1.39 -1.27 11.40
N LEU A 238 1.03 -2.46 10.92
CA LEU A 238 1.62 -3.74 11.33
C LEU A 238 2.75 -4.13 10.38
N ARG A 239 3.69 -4.99 10.81
CA ARG A 239 4.57 -5.69 9.86
C ARG A 239 3.74 -6.69 9.05
N GLN A 240 4.06 -6.84 7.76
CA GLN A 240 3.36 -7.78 6.88
C GLN A 240 3.39 -9.21 7.42
N GLY A 241 4.53 -9.66 7.95
CA GLY A 241 4.66 -11.02 8.48
C GLY A 241 3.70 -11.28 9.64
N ASP A 242 3.62 -10.35 10.59
CA ASP A 242 2.73 -10.46 11.75
C ASP A 242 1.26 -10.52 11.29
N PHE A 243 0.86 -9.66 10.35
CA PHE A 243 -0.48 -9.67 9.79
C PHE A 243 -0.82 -10.98 9.07
N LEU A 244 0.05 -11.48 8.18
CA LEU A 244 -0.18 -12.71 7.43
C LEU A 244 -0.20 -13.96 8.33
N VAL A 245 0.63 -13.98 9.38
CA VAL A 245 0.60 -15.05 10.39
C VAL A 245 -0.73 -15.05 11.13
N ARG A 246 -1.24 -13.88 11.53
CA ARG A 246 -2.57 -13.75 12.16
C ARG A 246 -3.71 -14.21 11.25
N LEU A 247 -3.60 -13.97 9.95
CA LEU A 247 -4.57 -14.48 8.96
C LEU A 247 -4.41 -15.98 8.63
N GLY A 248 -3.37 -16.63 9.15
CA GLY A 248 -3.19 -18.08 9.03
C GLY A 248 -2.33 -18.54 7.85
N ILE A 249 -1.34 -17.75 7.42
CA ILE A 249 -0.45 -18.10 6.29
C ILE A 249 0.34 -19.40 6.54
N VAL A 250 0.71 -19.67 7.79
CA VAL A 250 1.47 -20.88 8.17
C VAL A 250 0.63 -22.12 7.92
N GLN A 251 -0.62 -22.12 8.39
CA GLN A 251 -1.57 -23.23 8.22
C GLN A 251 -1.92 -23.43 6.74
N ARG A 252 -1.94 -22.36 5.95
CA ARG A 252 -2.13 -22.46 4.50
C ARG A 252 -0.92 -23.10 3.82
N ALA A 253 0.29 -22.69 4.19
CA ALA A 253 1.52 -23.28 3.67
C ALA A 253 1.61 -24.78 4.01
N GLU A 254 1.32 -25.17 5.25
CA GLU A 254 1.28 -26.58 5.67
C GLU A 254 0.30 -27.40 4.83
N ARG A 255 -0.93 -26.91 4.62
CA ARG A 255 -1.92 -27.57 3.77
C ARG A 255 -1.45 -27.73 2.33
N LEU A 256 -0.80 -26.71 1.76
CA LEU A 256 -0.23 -26.80 0.42
C LEU A 256 0.91 -27.83 0.34
N GLN A 257 1.69 -28.01 1.41
CA GLN A 257 2.82 -28.94 1.42
C GLN A 257 2.40 -30.42 1.50
N GLN A 258 1.20 -30.73 1.99
CA GLN A 258 0.72 -32.11 2.18
C GLN A 258 0.76 -32.95 0.89
N ASN A 259 0.45 -32.34 -0.26
CA ASN A 259 0.34 -33.04 -1.55
C ASN A 259 1.41 -32.61 -2.56
N THR A 260 2.64 -32.34 -2.09
CA THR A 260 3.72 -31.82 -2.93
C THR A 260 5.00 -32.64 -2.89
N ASN A 261 5.74 -32.61 -4.00
CA ASN A 261 7.09 -33.17 -4.06
C ASN A 261 8.11 -32.29 -3.31
N ALA A 262 9.34 -32.78 -3.14
CA ALA A 262 10.38 -32.08 -2.38
C ALA A 262 10.72 -30.67 -2.94
N SER A 263 10.73 -30.51 -4.27
CA SER A 263 11.02 -29.23 -4.92
C SER A 263 9.92 -28.20 -4.66
N GLN A 264 8.66 -28.61 -4.86
CA GLN A 264 7.48 -27.80 -4.56
C GLN A 264 7.41 -27.41 -3.09
N ARG A 265 7.70 -28.35 -2.18
CA ARG A 265 7.75 -28.08 -0.74
C ARG A 265 8.77 -27.01 -0.39
N LYS A 266 9.99 -27.11 -0.95
CA LYS A 266 11.04 -26.11 -0.79
C LYS A 266 10.62 -24.74 -1.34
N ALA A 267 9.95 -24.70 -2.48
CA ALA A 267 9.43 -23.46 -3.06
C ALA A 267 8.37 -22.81 -2.17
N ILE A 268 7.44 -23.61 -1.61
CA ILE A 268 6.42 -23.10 -0.67
C ILE A 268 7.07 -22.55 0.60
N THR A 269 8.05 -23.26 1.18
CA THR A 269 8.79 -22.78 2.35
C THR A 269 9.51 -21.46 2.05
N ALA A 270 10.21 -21.37 0.93
CA ALA A 270 10.90 -20.15 0.53
C ALA A 270 9.94 -18.98 0.32
N ALA A 271 8.76 -19.22 -0.28
CA ALA A 271 7.73 -18.21 -0.45
C ALA A 271 7.13 -17.76 0.90
N LEU A 272 6.91 -18.69 1.83
CA LEU A 272 6.47 -18.37 3.19
C LEU A 272 7.50 -17.50 3.92
N THR A 273 8.78 -17.88 3.89
CA THR A 273 9.87 -17.09 4.48
C THR A 273 9.96 -15.71 3.84
N ARG A 274 9.88 -15.60 2.51
CA ARG A 274 9.90 -14.30 1.84
C ARG A 274 8.75 -13.39 2.28
N LEU A 275 7.52 -13.93 2.37
CA LEU A 275 6.31 -13.15 2.67
C LEU A 275 6.16 -12.79 4.15
N ALA A 276 6.53 -13.70 5.05
CA ALA A 276 6.25 -13.58 6.48
C ALA A 276 7.49 -13.72 7.39
N GLY A 277 8.68 -13.89 6.82
CA GLY A 277 9.93 -13.93 7.55
C GLY A 277 10.30 -12.58 8.15
N MET A 278 11.11 -12.64 9.21
CA MET A 278 11.56 -11.48 9.98
C MET A 278 13.03 -11.12 9.68
N GLY A 279 13.62 -11.72 8.64
CA GLY A 279 14.94 -11.37 8.16
C GLY A 279 14.99 -9.94 7.64
N THR A 280 16.17 -9.34 7.63
CA THR A 280 16.37 -7.93 7.22
C THR A 280 16.02 -7.66 5.75
N THR A 281 15.98 -8.70 4.91
CA THR A 281 15.61 -8.64 3.50
C THR A 281 14.26 -9.29 3.20
N ASP A 282 13.59 -9.83 4.21
CA ASP A 282 12.30 -10.50 4.03
C ASP A 282 11.19 -9.46 3.95
N MET A 283 10.23 -9.68 3.06
CA MET A 283 9.09 -8.78 2.91
C MET A 283 8.27 -8.71 4.21
N GLY A 284 8.25 -9.79 5.00
CA GLY A 284 7.53 -9.82 6.27
C GLY A 284 7.96 -8.72 7.24
N ALA A 285 9.25 -8.34 7.25
CA ALA A 285 9.77 -7.24 8.06
C ALA A 285 9.72 -5.88 7.35
N LEU A 286 9.98 -5.85 6.04
CA LEU A 286 10.11 -4.62 5.24
C LEU A 286 8.76 -3.99 4.92
N PHE A 287 7.76 -4.80 4.56
CA PHE A 287 6.43 -4.33 4.25
C PHE A 287 5.63 -4.03 5.51
N LYS A 288 4.69 -3.12 5.40
CA LYS A 288 3.72 -2.79 6.44
C LYS A 288 2.31 -2.94 5.91
N VAL A 289 1.38 -3.10 6.84
CA VAL A 289 -0.04 -3.22 6.58
C VAL A 289 -0.78 -2.19 7.42
N LEU A 290 -1.52 -1.30 6.76
CA LEU A 290 -2.40 -0.31 7.38
C LEU A 290 -3.83 -0.57 6.90
N CYS A 291 -4.77 -0.65 7.84
CA CYS A 291 -6.19 -0.69 7.52
C CYS A 291 -6.83 0.65 7.81
N LEU A 292 -7.54 1.21 6.84
CA LEU A 292 -8.44 2.34 7.03
C LEU A 292 -9.87 1.80 6.98
N SER A 293 -10.78 2.30 7.82
CA SER A 293 -12.16 1.80 7.81
C SER A 293 -13.17 2.86 8.24
N ASP A 294 -14.43 2.59 7.94
CA ASP A 294 -15.54 3.21 8.66
C ASP A 294 -15.34 2.99 10.18
N PRO A 295 -15.41 4.05 11.01
CA PRO A 295 -15.34 3.93 12.47
C PRO A 295 -16.37 2.94 13.06
N ALA A 296 -17.54 2.79 12.44
CA ALA A 296 -18.59 1.88 12.90
C ALA A 296 -18.25 0.40 12.69
N LEU A 297 -17.27 0.08 11.84
CA LEU A 297 -16.84 -1.31 11.59
C LEU A 297 -16.18 -1.94 12.83
N GLY A 298 -15.52 -1.12 13.66
CA GLY A 298 -14.68 -1.58 14.77
C GLY A 298 -13.35 -2.19 14.29
N THR A 299 -12.76 -3.06 15.11
CA THR A 299 -11.44 -3.66 14.83
C THR A 299 -11.48 -4.59 13.60
N PRO A 300 -10.71 -4.32 12.54
CA PRO A 300 -10.72 -5.13 11.32
C PRO A 300 -10.07 -6.51 11.51
N PRO A 301 -10.37 -7.51 10.65
CA PRO A 301 -9.78 -8.84 10.75
C PRO A 301 -8.25 -8.79 10.61
N GLY A 302 -7.53 -9.52 11.46
CA GLY A 302 -6.04 -9.52 11.49
C GLY A 302 -5.42 -8.40 12.33
N PHE A 303 -6.23 -7.47 12.83
CA PHE A 303 -5.84 -6.44 13.79
C PHE A 303 -6.48 -6.72 15.16
N ALA A 304 -5.93 -6.11 16.20
CA ALA A 304 -6.46 -6.08 17.56
C ALA A 304 -6.75 -4.61 17.96
N PRO A 305 -7.57 -4.39 19.01
CA PRO A 305 -7.99 -3.04 19.42
C PRO A 305 -6.82 -2.10 19.76
N GLU A 306 -5.73 -2.63 20.30
CA GLU A 306 -4.53 -1.87 20.67
C GLU A 306 -3.75 -1.32 19.46
N GLU A 307 -3.97 -1.85 18.26
CA GLU A 307 -3.37 -1.29 17.04
C GLU A 307 -4.23 -0.20 16.39
N ALA A 308 -5.33 0.23 17.03
CA ALA A 308 -5.99 1.46 16.63
C ALA A 308 -4.98 2.63 16.70
N PHE A 309 -4.78 3.30 15.57
CA PHE A 309 -3.77 4.35 15.45
C PHE A 309 -4.09 5.50 16.40
N SER A 310 -3.21 5.71 17.36
CA SER A 310 -3.14 6.91 18.20
C SER A 310 -1.95 7.74 17.76
N GLU A 311 -2.06 9.07 17.86
CA GLU A 311 -0.85 9.88 17.68
C GLU A 311 0.13 9.49 18.80
N PRO A 312 1.40 9.21 18.47
CA PRO A 312 2.41 9.14 19.52
C PRO A 312 2.40 10.49 20.25
N ASP A 313 2.40 10.47 21.59
CA ASP A 313 2.51 11.69 22.40
C ASP A 313 3.64 12.55 21.82
N ALA A 314 3.29 13.74 21.34
CA ALA A 314 4.18 14.68 20.67
C ALA A 314 5.17 15.32 21.66
#